data_AF-A0A950V2F6-F1
#
_entry.id   AF-A0A950V2F6-F1
#
_cell.length_a   1.000
_cell.length_b   1.000
_cell.length_c   1.000
_cell.angle_alpha   90.00
_cell.angle_beta   90.00
_cell.angle_gamma   90.00
#
_symmetry.space_group_name_H-M   'P 1'
#
loop_
_entity.id
_entity.type
_entity.pdbx_description
1 polymer ?
#
loop_
_entity_poly.entity_id
_entity_poly.type
_entity_poly.pdbx_seq_one_letter_code
_entity_poly.pdbx_strand_id
1 'polypeptide(L)'
;MTRRFGISAAIGTLLAAPVLMAQQAIHTPAMAFAGTSIGAGSTAAKLPSQPIRGERDVLEMVAERLDLSMEQEHQLESLLGSERQSVAQLHHQTELSDEQKSIEFQQIRRKTKERFASILTRDQRQEFESMMR
;
A
#
# COMPACT_ATOMS: atom_id res chain seq x y z
N MET A 1 36.56 -24.08 -24.99
CA MET A 1 36.77 -22.69 -25.47
C MET A 1 36.28 -21.72 -24.43
N THR A 2 36.95 -20.59 -24.34
CA THR A 2 37.11 -19.74 -23.16
C THR A 2 36.07 -18.62 -23.11
N ARG A 3 35.55 -18.36 -21.90
CA ARG A 3 35.00 -17.11 -21.32
C ARG A 3 34.87 -15.88 -22.25
N ARG A 4 33.77 -15.12 -22.10
CA ARG A 4 33.78 -13.78 -21.45
C ARG A 4 32.42 -13.05 -21.48
N PHE A 5 32.13 -12.44 -20.34
CA PHE A 5 31.09 -11.45 -20.06
C PHE A 5 31.35 -10.14 -20.83
N GLY A 6 30.26 -9.46 -21.22
CA GLY A 6 30.28 -8.08 -21.69
C GLY A 6 29.03 -7.34 -21.19
N ILE A 7 29.20 -6.56 -20.12
CA ILE A 7 28.23 -5.62 -19.56
C ILE A 7 28.41 -4.30 -20.32
N SER A 8 27.32 -3.74 -20.86
CA SER A 8 27.29 -2.32 -21.24
C SER A 8 26.00 -1.69 -20.72
N ALA A 9 26.19 -0.84 -19.71
CA ALA A 9 25.22 0.10 -19.19
C ALA A 9 25.45 1.48 -19.81
N ALA A 10 24.36 2.21 -20.06
CA ALA A 10 24.23 3.68 -20.14
C ALA A 10 22.74 3.94 -20.45
N ILE A 11 21.83 4.23 -19.52
CA ILE A 11 21.69 5.41 -18.64
C ILE A 11 21.93 6.73 -19.39
N GLY A 12 20.83 7.31 -19.86
CA GLY A 12 20.74 8.68 -20.35
C GLY A 12 19.32 9.18 -20.15
N THR A 13 19.04 9.77 -19.00
CA THR A 13 17.78 10.51 -18.74
C THR A 13 18.18 11.93 -18.36
N LEU A 14 17.98 12.88 -19.28
CA LEU A 14 18.10 14.30 -18.98
C LEU A 14 16.73 14.86 -18.60
N LEU A 15 16.78 15.67 -17.55
CA LEU A 15 15.75 16.26 -16.71
C LEU A 15 14.64 17.03 -17.46
N ALA A 16 13.42 16.93 -16.94
CA ALA A 16 12.23 17.68 -17.33
C ALA A 16 12.15 19.08 -16.67
N ALA A 17 11.56 20.04 -17.38
CA ALA A 17 11.05 21.32 -16.88
C ALA A 17 9.54 21.20 -16.56
N PRO A 18 9.00 21.92 -15.55
CA PRO A 18 8.12 23.06 -15.84
C PRO A 18 8.21 24.21 -14.80
N VAL A 19 8.20 25.49 -15.19
CA VAL A 19 7.05 26.41 -15.42
C VAL A 19 6.23 26.78 -14.17
N LEU A 20 6.50 28.02 -13.73
CA LEU A 20 5.63 29.08 -13.18
C LEU A 20 4.12 28.78 -12.99
N MET A 21 3.57 29.06 -11.80
CA MET A 21 2.26 29.73 -11.65
C MET A 21 2.13 30.38 -10.27
N ALA A 22 2.12 31.71 -10.27
CA ALA A 22 1.59 32.52 -9.19
C ALA A 22 0.05 32.47 -9.24
N GLN A 23 -0.61 32.27 -8.10
CA GLN A 23 -2.01 32.65 -7.97
C GLN A 23 -2.24 33.31 -6.61
N GLN A 24 -2.78 34.52 -6.72
CA GLN A 24 -2.91 35.53 -5.68
C GLN A 24 -4.23 35.30 -4.95
N ALA A 25 -4.18 35.19 -3.62
CA ALA A 25 -5.37 35.18 -2.79
C ALA A 25 -5.78 36.63 -2.48
N ILE A 26 -6.83 37.11 -3.16
CA ILE A 26 -7.60 38.27 -2.73
C ILE A 26 -8.93 37.72 -2.22
N HIS A 27 -9.21 37.79 -0.92
CA HIS A 27 -10.58 37.79 -0.41
C HIS A 27 -10.67 38.66 0.86
N THR A 28 -11.49 39.70 0.72
CA THR A 28 -11.96 40.68 1.72
C THR A 28 -12.92 40.06 2.76
N PRO A 29 -13.14 40.75 3.90
CA PRO A 29 -13.63 40.14 5.14
C PRO A 29 -15.16 40.21 5.34
N ALA A 30 -15.60 39.34 6.26
CA ALA A 30 -16.62 39.53 7.29
C ALA A 30 -18.01 40.06 6.88
N MET A 31 -18.99 39.15 6.90
CA MET A 31 -20.36 39.45 7.32
C MET A 31 -20.81 38.38 8.31
N ALA A 32 -21.10 38.85 9.53
CA ALA A 32 -21.70 38.08 10.60
C ALA A 32 -23.13 37.65 10.23
N PHE A 33 -23.44 36.38 10.44
CA PHE A 33 -24.81 35.93 10.60
C PHE A 33 -24.89 35.11 11.89
N ALA A 34 -25.38 35.76 12.94
CA ALA A 34 -25.78 35.12 14.18
C ALA A 34 -27.06 34.31 13.89
N GLY A 35 -26.87 33.01 13.68
CA GLY A 35 -27.95 32.03 13.61
C GLY A 35 -27.72 30.97 14.67
N THR A 36 -28.36 31.13 15.82
CA THR A 36 -28.49 30.06 16.81
C THR A 36 -29.22 28.89 16.17
N SER A 37 -28.50 27.79 15.92
CA SER A 37 -29.09 26.46 15.87
C SER A 37 -28.22 25.52 16.68
N ILE A 38 -28.81 25.04 17.76
CA ILE A 38 -28.27 24.00 18.62
C ILE A 38 -28.30 22.72 17.79
N GLY A 39 -27.11 22.25 17.41
CA GLY A 39 -26.89 20.92 16.87
C GLY A 39 -25.47 20.55 17.20
N ALA A 40 -25.30 19.64 18.15
CA ALA A 40 -24.03 19.09 18.55
C ALA A 40 -23.29 18.54 17.32
N GLY A 41 -22.44 19.38 16.74
CA GLY A 41 -21.50 19.02 15.69
C GLY A 41 -20.49 18.09 16.31
N SER A 42 -20.72 16.80 16.07
CA SER A 42 -19.79 15.70 16.29
C SER A 42 -18.36 16.21 16.11
N THR A 43 -17.57 16.13 17.18
CA THR A 43 -16.13 16.06 17.01
C THR A 43 -15.89 15.03 15.93
N ALA A 44 -15.32 15.46 14.82
CA ALA A 44 -14.78 14.58 13.80
C ALA A 44 -13.59 13.85 14.45
N ALA A 45 -13.90 12.92 15.35
CA ALA A 45 -13.05 11.80 15.66
C ALA A 45 -12.81 11.15 14.30
N LYS A 46 -11.58 11.32 13.82
CA LYS A 46 -10.98 10.56 12.74
C LYS A 46 -11.41 9.11 12.92
N LEU A 47 -12.49 8.71 12.23
CA LEU A 47 -12.87 7.31 12.21
C LEU A 47 -11.65 6.60 11.61
N PRO A 48 -11.06 5.60 12.30
CA PRO A 48 -10.17 4.70 11.59
C PRO A 48 -11.01 4.15 10.44
N SER A 49 -10.52 4.36 9.22
CA SER A 49 -11.12 3.82 8.01
C SER A 49 -11.29 2.32 8.25
N GLN A 50 -12.50 1.89 8.59
CA GLN A 50 -12.77 0.48 8.82
C GLN A 50 -12.46 -0.22 7.49
N PRO A 51 -11.50 -1.16 7.45
CA PRO A 51 -11.20 -1.86 6.21
C PRO A 51 -12.49 -2.53 5.75
N ILE A 52 -12.82 -2.35 4.48
CA ILE A 52 -13.97 -2.99 3.83
C ILE A 52 -13.95 -4.47 4.23
N ARG A 53 -14.93 -4.86 5.05
CA ARG A 53 -15.02 -6.20 5.65
C ARG A 53 -15.38 -7.18 4.54
N GLY A 54 -14.38 -7.74 3.88
CA GLY A 54 -14.60 -8.65 2.76
C GLY A 54 -13.39 -9.42 2.26
N GLU A 55 -12.34 -9.59 3.07
CA GLU A 55 -11.30 -10.63 2.99
C GLU A 55 -10.20 -10.13 3.93
N ARG A 56 -10.12 -10.66 5.15
CA ARG A 56 -8.91 -10.45 5.94
C ARG A 56 -7.77 -11.12 5.18
N ASP A 57 -6.71 -10.36 4.96
CA ASP A 57 -5.53 -10.91 4.31
C ASP A 57 -5.01 -12.07 5.17
N VAL A 58 -4.68 -13.20 4.55
CA VAL A 58 -4.15 -14.36 5.27
C VAL A 58 -2.89 -13.95 6.02
N LEU A 59 -2.11 -13.03 5.46
CA LEU A 59 -0.94 -12.46 6.11
C LEU A 59 -1.27 -11.67 7.37
N GLU A 60 -2.38 -10.95 7.42
CA GLU A 60 -2.82 -10.18 8.61
C GLU A 60 -3.19 -11.15 9.75
N MET A 61 -3.91 -12.23 9.44
CA MET A 61 -4.27 -13.25 10.44
C MET A 61 -3.07 -14.04 10.95
N VAL A 62 -2.07 -14.28 10.09
CA VAL A 62 -0.84 -14.98 10.48
C VAL A 62 0.07 -14.03 11.27
N ALA A 63 0.13 -12.76 10.89
CA ALA A 63 0.86 -11.74 11.62
C ALA A 63 0.34 -11.53 13.04
N GLU A 64 -0.98 -11.58 13.28
CA GLU A 64 -1.55 -11.52 14.63
C GLU A 64 -1.08 -12.67 15.54
N ARG A 65 -0.60 -13.78 14.96
CA ARG A 65 -0.10 -14.95 15.71
C ARG A 65 1.40 -14.94 15.91
N LEU A 66 2.12 -14.25 15.04
CA LEU A 66 3.55 -14.03 15.19
C LEU A 66 3.68 -12.82 16.11
N ASP A 67 4.31 -12.94 17.28
CA ASP A 67 4.55 -11.80 18.16
C ASP A 67 5.46 -10.76 17.47
N LEU A 68 4.90 -9.92 16.60
CA LEU A 68 5.62 -8.93 15.80
C LEU A 68 6.01 -7.76 16.69
N SER A 69 7.23 -7.24 16.47
CA SER A 69 7.62 -5.95 17.06
C SER A 69 6.90 -4.79 16.36
N MET A 70 6.76 -3.65 17.04
CA MET A 70 6.11 -2.45 16.46
C MET A 70 6.73 -2.03 15.11
N GLU A 71 8.05 -2.18 14.95
CA GLU A 71 8.70 -1.89 13.67
C GLU A 71 8.27 -2.87 12.56
N GLN A 72 8.17 -4.16 12.88
CA GLN A 72 7.71 -5.18 11.93
C GLN A 72 6.23 -5.00 11.59
N GLU A 73 5.39 -4.61 12.56
CA GLU A 73 3.98 -4.27 12.32
C GLU A 73 3.83 -3.11 11.36
N HIS A 74 4.60 -2.03 11.56
CA HIS A 74 4.57 -0.87 10.66
C HIS A 74 5.04 -1.23 9.23
N GLN A 75 6.07 -2.08 9.12
CA GLN A 75 6.52 -2.59 7.81
C GLN A 75 5.46 -3.49 7.16
N LEU A 76 4.73 -4.30 7.95
CA LEU A 76 3.61 -5.10 7.46
C LEU A 76 2.46 -4.22 6.97
N GLU A 77 2.05 -3.20 7.71
CA GLU A 77 0.98 -2.28 7.29
C GLU A 77 1.30 -1.62 5.95
N SER A 78 2.55 -1.16 5.77
CA SER A 78 3.03 -0.59 4.51
C SER A 78 2.99 -1.61 3.36
N LEU A 79 3.41 -2.85 3.64
CA LEU A 79 3.41 -3.95 2.69
C LEU A 79 1.97 -4.32 2.25
N LEU A 80 1.04 -4.46 3.19
CA LEU A 80 -0.37 -4.76 2.91
C LEU A 80 -1.06 -3.60 2.20
N GLY A 81 -0.73 -2.35 2.54
CA GLY A 81 -1.21 -1.18 1.80
C GLY A 81 -0.79 -1.21 0.32
N SER A 82 0.46 -1.59 0.06
CA SER A 82 0.99 -1.72 -1.30
C SER A 82 0.35 -2.88 -2.08
N GLU A 83 0.08 -4.01 -1.40
CA GLU A 83 -0.68 -5.12 -1.99
C GLU A 83 -2.09 -4.69 -2.37
N ARG A 84 -2.83 -4.09 -1.43
CA ARG A 84 -4.21 -3.63 -1.67
C ARG A 84 -4.28 -2.68 -2.86
N GLN A 85 -3.31 -1.77 -3.00
CA GLN A 85 -3.23 -0.89 -4.16
C GLN A 85 -2.96 -1.67 -5.45
N SER A 86 -2.05 -2.65 -5.43
CA SER A 86 -1.71 -3.46 -6.61
C SER A 86 -2.91 -4.31 -7.07
N VAL A 87 -3.63 -4.89 -6.12
CA VAL A 87 -4.86 -5.65 -6.38
C VAL A 87 -5.95 -4.73 -6.93
N ALA A 88 -6.17 -3.56 -6.34
CA ALA A 88 -7.13 -2.59 -6.85
C ALA A 88 -6.80 -2.17 -8.30
N GLN A 89 -5.53 -1.91 -8.60
CA GLN A 89 -5.09 -1.62 -9.97
C GLN A 89 -5.38 -2.78 -10.92
N LEU A 90 -5.13 -4.03 -10.49
CA LEU A 90 -5.41 -5.22 -11.29
C LEU A 90 -6.91 -5.36 -11.62
N HIS A 91 -7.79 -5.04 -10.67
CA HIS A 91 -9.24 -5.04 -10.92
C HIS A 91 -9.65 -4.04 -11.99
N HIS A 92 -8.99 -2.88 -12.06
CA HIS A 92 -9.27 -1.84 -13.05
C HIS A 92 -8.66 -2.11 -14.44
N GLN A 93 -7.83 -3.14 -14.62
CA GLN A 93 -7.29 -3.48 -15.94
C GLN A 93 -8.38 -4.11 -16.82
N THR A 94 -8.78 -3.43 -17.89
CA THR A 94 -9.79 -3.92 -18.84
C THR A 94 -9.23 -4.86 -19.90
N GLU A 95 -7.92 -4.81 -20.11
CA GLU A 95 -7.22 -5.58 -21.16
C GLU A 95 -6.96 -7.04 -20.76
N LEU A 96 -7.07 -7.38 -19.47
CA LEU A 96 -6.83 -8.72 -18.96
C LEU A 96 -8.14 -9.49 -18.83
N SER A 97 -8.13 -10.74 -19.30
CA SER A 97 -9.14 -11.74 -18.96
C SER A 97 -9.11 -12.07 -17.46
N ASP A 98 -10.20 -12.63 -16.94
CA ASP A 98 -10.30 -13.01 -15.54
C ASP A 98 -9.25 -14.08 -15.14
N GLU A 99 -8.90 -14.98 -16.07
CA GLU A 99 -7.84 -15.96 -15.84
C GLU A 99 -6.46 -15.31 -15.72
N GLN A 100 -6.15 -14.34 -16.58
CA GLN A 100 -4.92 -13.56 -16.48
C GLN A 100 -4.89 -12.73 -15.20
N LYS A 101 -6.01 -12.13 -14.80
CA LYS A 101 -6.13 -11.43 -13.52
C LYS A 101 -5.90 -12.38 -12.34
N SER A 102 -6.44 -13.59 -12.38
CA SER A 102 -6.18 -14.60 -11.33
C SER A 102 -4.69 -14.93 -11.22
N ILE A 103 -4.00 -15.11 -12.36
CA ILE A 103 -2.55 -15.37 -12.40
C ILE A 103 -1.79 -14.18 -11.79
N GLU A 104 -2.07 -12.95 -12.22
CA GLU A 104 -1.42 -11.74 -11.70
C GLU A 104 -1.70 -11.54 -10.21
N PHE A 105 -2.92 -11.81 -9.77
CA PHE A 105 -3.30 -11.76 -8.37
C PHE A 105 -2.50 -12.75 -7.52
N GLN A 106 -2.33 -14.00 -7.99
CA GLN A 106 -1.48 -14.98 -7.31
C GLN A 106 -0.02 -14.53 -7.26
N GLN A 107 0.48 -13.87 -8.31
CA GLN A 107 1.82 -13.31 -8.32
C GLN A 107 1.97 -12.17 -7.29
N ILE A 108 0.97 -11.29 -7.17
CA ILE A 108 0.96 -10.23 -6.14
C ILE A 108 1.04 -10.88 -4.75
N ARG A 109 0.12 -11.80 -4.44
CA ARG A 109 0.11 -12.51 -3.13
C ARG A 109 1.43 -13.24 -2.87
N ARG A 110 2.04 -13.88 -3.87
CA ARG A 110 3.35 -14.55 -3.72
C ARG A 110 4.45 -13.54 -3.38
N LYS A 111 4.54 -12.44 -4.12
CA LYS A 111 5.53 -11.38 -3.87
C LYS A 111 5.32 -10.74 -2.50
N THR A 112 4.07 -10.55 -2.06
CA THR A 112 3.82 -10.04 -0.69
C THR A 112 4.33 -11.01 0.35
N LYS A 113 4.03 -12.31 0.23
CA LYS A 113 4.53 -13.34 1.16
C LYS A 113 6.05 -13.38 1.26
N GLU A 114 6.74 -13.29 0.12
CA GLU A 114 8.21 -13.25 0.08
C GLU A 114 8.77 -12.02 0.80
N ARG A 115 8.17 -10.85 0.59
CA ARG A 115 8.55 -9.61 1.31
C ARG A 115 8.24 -9.70 2.80
N PHE A 116 7.08 -10.24 3.17
CA PHE A 116 6.72 -10.45 4.56
C PHE A 116 7.75 -11.35 5.27
N ALA A 117 8.12 -12.48 4.66
CA ALA A 117 9.12 -13.39 5.21
C ALA A 117 10.51 -12.76 5.42
N SER A 118 10.83 -11.67 4.70
CA SER A 118 12.06 -10.91 4.86
C SER A 118 12.05 -9.95 6.07
N ILE A 119 10.87 -9.56 6.54
CA ILE A 119 10.65 -8.72 7.75
C ILE A 119 10.73 -9.58 9.03
N LEU A 120 10.42 -10.87 8.91
CA LEU A 120 10.40 -11.80 10.02
C LEU A 120 11.81 -12.22 10.48
N THR A 121 11.94 -12.45 11.78
CA THR A 121 13.09 -13.15 12.34
C THR A 121 13.13 -14.61 11.85
N ARG A 122 14.25 -15.31 12.09
CA ARG A 122 14.40 -16.71 11.67
C ARG A 122 13.31 -17.61 12.26
N ASP A 123 13.03 -17.45 13.55
CA ASP A 123 12.08 -18.30 14.27
C ASP A 123 10.65 -17.99 13.84
N GLN A 124 10.29 -16.70 13.75
CA GLN A 124 8.99 -16.27 13.22
C GLN A 124 8.77 -16.73 11.77
N ARG A 125 9.81 -16.75 10.92
CA ARG A 125 9.70 -17.24 9.55
C ARG A 125 9.42 -18.76 9.51
N GLN A 126 10.04 -19.53 10.40
CA GLN A 126 9.76 -20.96 10.48
C GLN A 126 8.31 -21.22 10.90
N GLU A 127 7.79 -20.45 11.85
CA GLU A 127 6.40 -20.53 12.27
C GLU A 127 5.44 -20.09 11.15
N PHE A 128 5.78 -19.00 10.46
CA PHE A 128 5.07 -18.53 9.25
C PHE A 128 4.98 -19.65 8.19
N GLU A 129 6.11 -20.27 7.83
CA GLU A 129 6.14 -21.37 6.87
C GLU A 129 5.32 -22.58 7.32
N SER A 130 5.30 -22.87 8.63
CA SER A 130 4.47 -23.94 9.19
C SER A 130 2.97 -23.64 9.11
N MET A 131 2.58 -22.37 9.24
CA MET A 131 1.18 -21.95 9.10
C MET A 131 0.70 -21.91 7.63
N MET A 132 1.63 -21.71 6.70
CA MET A 132 1.35 -21.57 5.26
C MET A 132 1.43 -22.87 4.46
N ARG A 133 1.87 -23.97 5.08
CA ARG A 133 1.94 -25.31 4.50
C ARG A 133 0.57 -25.96 4.44
#